data_AF-A0A5K1EBM0-F1
#
_entry.id   AF-A0A5K1EBM0-F1
#
_cell.length_a   1.000
_cell.length_b   1.000
_cell.length_c   1.000
_cell.angle_alpha   90.00
_cell.angle_beta   90.00
_cell.angle_gamma   90.00
#
_symmetry.space_group_name_H-M   'P 1'
#
loop_
_entity.id
_entity.type
_entity.pdbx_description
1 polymer ?
#
loop_
_entity_poly.entity_id
_entity_poly.type
_entity_poly.pdbx_seq_one_letter_code
_entity_poly.pdbx_strand_id
1 'polypeptide(L)'
;RTLVTRKVSASRGAASVPDEVFHRAKGAQLCNTQAYHCTPAFFADSFLLNKFSSEVIADRSPVPPTARVVGERHIISVVPVTRVVMSHRDRSFTFYIIGLSNEVYIKDYPSR
;
A
#
# COMPACT_ATOMS: atom_id res chain seq x y z
N ARG A 1 20.01 -6.38 17.31
CA ARG A 1 18.67 -5.78 17.14
C ARG A 1 18.04 -6.42 15.90
N THR A 2 17.31 -7.52 16.05
CA THR A 2 16.70 -8.21 14.90
C THR A 2 15.33 -7.59 14.66
N LEU A 3 15.20 -6.85 13.57
CA LEU A 3 13.94 -6.29 13.11
C LEU A 3 13.52 -7.09 11.89
N VAL A 4 12.49 -7.91 12.03
CA VAL A 4 11.86 -8.56 10.88
C VAL A 4 10.76 -7.61 10.40
N THR A 5 10.92 -7.09 9.19
CA THR A 5 9.93 -6.21 8.56
C THR A 5 9.34 -6.95 7.36
N ARG A 6 8.03 -7.19 7.38
CA ARG A 6 7.29 -7.69 6.23
C ARG A 6 6.43 -6.56 5.67
N LYS A 7 6.62 -6.24 4.40
CA LYS A 7 5.77 -5.30 3.66
C LYS A 7 4.88 -6.11 2.73
N VAL A 8 3.58 -5.91 2.83
CA VAL A 8 2.59 -6.52 1.93
C VAL A 8 1.83 -5.40 1.25
N SER A 9 1.73 -5.47 -0.07
CA SER A 9 0.94 -4.55 -0.89
C SER A 9 -0.29 -5.28 -1.45
N ALA A 10 -1.38 -4.55 -1.61
CA ALA A 10 -2.54 -4.99 -2.36
C ALA A 10 -2.98 -3.85 -3.29
N SER A 11 -3.00 -4.10 -4.59
CA SER A 11 -3.43 -3.14 -5.60
C SER A 11 -4.67 -3.68 -6.32
N ARG A 12 -5.83 -3.05 -6.13
CA ARG A 12 -7.05 -3.36 -6.88
C ARG A 12 -7.43 -2.14 -7.72
N GLY A 13 -7.42 -2.27 -9.04
CA GLY A 13 -7.78 -1.19 -9.98
C GLY A 13 -6.62 -0.29 -10.44
N ALA A 14 -5.43 -0.45 -9.87
CA ALA A 14 -4.24 0.30 -10.29
C ALA A 14 -3.15 -0.58 -10.93
N ALA A 15 -3.55 -1.71 -11.52
CA ALA A 15 -2.68 -2.74 -12.12
C ALA A 15 -1.76 -2.24 -13.25
N SER A 16 -2.02 -1.04 -13.77
CA SER A 16 -1.19 -0.36 -14.78
C SER A 16 -0.03 0.45 -14.19
N VAL A 17 -0.01 0.67 -12.87
CA VAL A 17 1.07 1.33 -12.15
C VAL A 17 1.96 0.25 -11.52
N PRO A 18 3.29 0.25 -11.76
CA PRO A 18 4.18 -0.74 -11.16
C PRO A 18 4.31 -0.59 -9.63
N ASP A 19 4.48 -1.72 -8.93
CA ASP A 19 4.66 -1.79 -7.47
C ASP A 19 5.83 -0.94 -6.97
N GLU A 20 6.91 -0.81 -7.74
CA GLU A 20 8.05 0.03 -7.38
C GLU A 20 7.66 1.51 -7.24
N VAL A 21 6.77 1.99 -8.10
CA VAL A 21 6.25 3.36 -8.04
C VAL A 21 5.37 3.53 -6.80
N PHE A 22 4.52 2.54 -6.50
CA PHE A 22 3.72 2.52 -5.27
C PHE A 22 4.56 2.53 -4.01
N HIS A 23 5.63 1.74 -3.98
CA HIS A 23 6.46 1.57 -2.80
C HIS A 23 7.27 2.82 -2.47
N ARG A 24 7.58 3.64 -3.48
CA ARG A 24 8.26 4.93 -3.32
C ARG A 24 7.29 6.06 -2.98
N ALA A 25 6.07 6.01 -3.48
CA ALA A 25 5.09 7.08 -3.31
C ALA A 25 4.67 7.27 -1.84
N LYS A 26 4.44 8.53 -1.47
CA LYS A 26 3.91 8.88 -0.15
C LYS A 26 2.40 8.66 -0.10
N GLY A 27 1.94 7.83 0.84
CA GLY A 27 0.52 7.58 1.11
C GLY A 27 0.04 8.20 2.43
N ALA A 28 -1.25 8.05 2.71
CA ALA A 28 -1.86 8.32 4.01
C ALA A 28 -1.75 7.08 4.90
N GLN A 29 -1.27 7.25 6.13
CA GLN A 29 -1.31 6.19 7.13
C GLN A 29 -2.70 6.14 7.76
N LEU A 30 -3.37 5.00 7.66
CA LEU A 30 -4.71 4.78 8.21
C LEU A 30 -4.66 4.11 9.59
N CYS A 31 -3.62 3.31 9.85
CA CYS A 31 -3.42 2.65 11.14
C CYS A 31 -1.93 2.56 11.47
N ASN A 32 -1.58 2.74 12.75
CA ASN A 32 -0.24 2.56 13.27
C ASN A 32 -0.34 2.20 14.75
N THR A 33 -0.49 0.91 15.01
CA THR A 33 -0.62 0.38 16.36
C THR A 33 0.68 -0.33 16.73
N GLN A 34 1.11 -0.13 17.97
CA GLN A 34 2.24 -0.83 18.55
C GLN A 34 1.81 -1.46 19.86
N ALA A 35 2.04 -2.76 20.00
CA ALA A 35 1.65 -3.55 21.17
C ALA A 35 2.61 -4.73 21.34
N TYR A 36 2.54 -5.45 22.46
CA TYR A 36 3.28 -6.70 22.61
C TYR A 36 2.81 -7.75 21.58
N HIS A 37 1.50 -7.79 21.34
CA HIS A 37 0.86 -8.51 20.24
C HIS A 37 -0.15 -7.61 19.54
N CYS A 38 -0.02 -7.46 18.23
CA CYS A 38 -0.99 -6.70 17.44
C CYS A 38 -2.21 -7.55 17.10
N THR A 39 -3.38 -6.93 17.15
CA THR A 39 -4.63 -7.48 16.62
C THR A 39 -4.96 -6.86 15.26
N PRO A 40 -5.83 -7.49 14.45
CA PRO A 40 -6.29 -6.89 13.22
C PRO A 40 -6.95 -5.53 13.47
N ALA A 41 -6.53 -4.51 12.72
CA ALA A 41 -7.19 -3.21 12.67
C ALA A 41 -8.66 -3.33 12.21
N PHE A 42 -9.51 -2.45 12.74
CA PHE A 42 -10.92 -2.34 12.41
C PHE A 42 -11.22 -0.99 11.76
N PHE A 43 -11.88 -1.03 10.60
CA PHE A 43 -12.36 0.10 9.81
C PHE A 43 -13.87 -0.10 9.59
N ALA A 44 -14.69 0.81 10.12
CA ALA A 44 -16.14 0.71 10.03
C ALA A 44 -16.63 0.68 8.55
N ASP A 45 -15.97 1.48 7.70
CA ASP A 45 -16.41 1.71 6.32
C ASP A 45 -15.67 0.83 5.29
N SER A 46 -14.84 -0.13 5.72
CA SER A 46 -14.03 -0.92 4.79
C SER A 46 -13.84 -2.37 5.21
N PHE A 47 -14.71 -3.23 4.68
CA PHE A 47 -14.55 -4.69 4.76
C PHE A 47 -13.20 -5.15 4.17
N LEU A 48 -12.77 -4.55 3.06
CA LEU A 48 -11.53 -4.93 2.39
C LEU A 48 -10.29 -4.67 3.27
N LEU A 49 -10.24 -3.51 3.94
CA LEU A 49 -9.14 -3.21 4.86
C LEU A 49 -9.17 -4.13 6.09
N ASN A 50 -10.35 -4.46 6.60
CA ASN A 50 -10.51 -5.40 7.72
C ASN A 50 -10.01 -6.80 7.35
N LYS A 51 -10.42 -7.30 6.18
CA LYS A 51 -9.99 -8.60 5.67
C LYS A 51 -8.48 -8.63 5.45
N PHE A 52 -7.93 -7.63 4.75
CA PHE A 52 -6.49 -7.52 4.50
C PHE A 52 -5.68 -7.47 5.81
N SER A 53 -6.13 -6.67 6.77
CA SER A 53 -5.51 -6.57 8.09
C SER A 53 -5.53 -7.91 8.84
N SER A 54 -6.65 -8.64 8.78
CA SER A 54 -6.79 -9.97 9.39
C SER A 54 -5.85 -11.00 8.75
N GLU A 55 -5.80 -11.04 7.42
CA GLU A 55 -4.92 -11.96 6.67
C GLU A 55 -3.44 -11.70 6.99
N VAL A 56 -3.01 -10.43 7.02
CA VAL A 56 -1.61 -10.07 7.34
C VAL A 56 -1.23 -10.48 8.77
N ILE A 57 -2.12 -10.33 9.74
CA ILE A 57 -1.89 -10.76 11.12
C ILE A 57 -1.91 -12.28 11.25
N ALA A 58 -2.79 -12.97 10.53
CA ALA A 58 -2.86 -14.44 10.52
C ALA A 58 -1.62 -15.08 9.90
N ASP A 59 -1.06 -14.48 8.85
CA ASP A 59 0.14 -14.93 8.14
C ASP A 59 1.47 -14.60 8.88
N ARG A 60 1.41 -14.14 10.12
CA ARG A 60 2.60 -13.78 10.90
C ARG A 60 3.56 -14.98 11.04
N SER A 61 4.86 -14.74 10.84
CA SER A 61 5.86 -15.79 11.03
C SER A 61 5.91 -16.21 12.50
N PRO A 62 5.97 -17.52 12.79
CA PRO A 62 6.08 -17.99 14.16
C PRO A 62 7.39 -17.51 14.78
N VAL A 63 7.34 -17.18 16.07
CA VAL A 63 8.51 -16.74 16.82
C VAL A 63 9.35 -17.97 17.17
N PRO A 64 10.65 -18.00 16.82
CA PRO A 64 11.53 -19.09 17.22
C PRO A 64 11.57 -19.23 18.75
N PRO A 65 11.63 -20.45 19.31
CA PRO A 65 11.68 -20.65 20.77
C PRO A 65 12.88 -19.98 21.47
N THR A 66 13.97 -19.72 20.73
CA THR A 66 15.17 -19.03 21.22
C THR A 66 15.07 -17.50 21.17
N ALA A 67 13.96 -16.96 20.64
CA ALA A 67 13.73 -15.54 20.49
C ALA A 67 12.59 -15.05 21.40
N ARG A 68 12.61 -13.76 21.72
CA ARG A 68 11.55 -13.08 22.47
C ARG A 68 11.02 -11.89 21.66
N VAL A 69 9.70 -11.78 21.54
CA VAL A 69 9.04 -10.59 20.99
C VAL A 69 9.10 -9.49 22.05
N VAL A 70 9.60 -8.31 21.67
CA VAL A 70 9.63 -7.13 22.56
C VAL A 70 8.48 -6.17 22.22
N GLY A 71 8.01 -6.24 20.98
CA GLY A 71 6.85 -5.51 20.50
C GLY A 71 6.61 -5.80 19.03
N GLU A 72 5.35 -5.74 18.65
CA GLU A 72 4.85 -5.81 17.28
C GLU A 72 4.34 -4.42 16.88
N ARG A 73 4.45 -4.11 15.60
CA ARG A 73 3.93 -2.89 15.02
C ARG A 73 3.15 -3.23 13.75
N HIS A 74 1.87 -2.85 13.74
CA HIS A 74 0.99 -3.02 12.58
C HIS A 74 0.70 -1.66 11.96
N ILE A 75 1.07 -1.51 10.69
CA ILE A 75 0.91 -0.26 9.95
C ILE A 75 0.11 -0.55 8.69
N ILE A 76 -0.94 0.24 8.47
CA ILE A 76 -1.70 0.24 7.23
C ILE A 76 -1.60 1.62 6.62
N SER A 77 -1.10 1.67 5.38
CA SER A 77 -0.99 2.89 4.60
C SER A 77 -1.66 2.71 3.24
N VAL A 78 -2.27 3.78 2.74
CA VAL A 78 -2.93 3.81 1.44
C VAL A 78 -2.28 4.86 0.56
N VAL A 79 -1.95 4.48 -0.67
CA VAL A 79 -1.41 5.36 -1.69
C VAL A 79 -2.53 5.64 -2.69
N PRO A 80 -3.08 6.86 -2.79
CA PRO A 80 -4.10 7.18 -3.78
C PRO A 80 -3.52 7.09 -5.20
N VAL A 81 -4.35 6.68 -6.14
CA VAL A 81 -4.02 6.65 -7.58
C VAL A 81 -5.17 7.25 -8.36
N THR A 82 -4.86 8.31 -9.10
CA THR A 82 -5.82 8.95 -10.00
C THR A 82 -5.41 8.66 -11.43
N ARG A 83 -6.23 7.92 -12.16
CA ARG A 83 -6.07 7.75 -13.61
C ARG A 83 -6.64 8.97 -14.31
N VAL A 84 -5.82 9.67 -15.07
CA VAL A 84 -6.20 10.80 -15.91
C VAL A 84 -6.19 10.36 -17.36
N VAL A 85 -7.32 10.53 -18.04
CA VAL A 85 -7.43 10.35 -19.50
C VAL A 85 -7.58 11.73 -20.10
N MET A 86 -6.60 12.13 -20.90
CA MET A 86 -6.64 13.39 -21.61
C MET A 86 -6.92 13.12 -23.08
N SER A 87 -7.94 13.79 -23.61
CA SER A 87 -8.33 13.74 -25.02
C SER A 87 -8.19 15.13 -25.64
N HIS A 88 -7.48 15.24 -26.76
CA HIS A 88 -7.36 16.47 -27.53
C HIS A 88 -7.35 16.14 -29.02
N ARG A 89 -8.39 16.62 -29.74
CA ARG A 89 -8.69 16.23 -31.13
C ARG A 89 -8.80 14.70 -31.23
N ASP A 90 -8.14 14.09 -32.21
CA ASP A 90 -8.14 12.63 -32.42
C ASP A 90 -7.07 11.88 -31.59
N ARG A 91 -6.40 12.56 -30.65
CA ARG A 91 -5.38 11.96 -29.79
C ARG A 91 -5.91 11.82 -28.37
N SER A 92 -5.68 10.66 -27.77
CA SER A 92 -5.88 10.45 -26.33
C SER A 92 -4.60 9.91 -25.71
N PHE A 93 -4.31 10.33 -24.49
CA PHE A 93 -3.25 9.74 -23.68
C PHE A 93 -3.71 9.57 -22.23
N THR A 94 -3.14 8.58 -21.56
CA THR A 94 -3.45 8.26 -20.16
C THR A 94 -2.20 8.45 -19.32
N PHE A 95 -2.37 9.08 -18.16
CA PHE A 95 -1.34 9.12 -17.12
C PHE A 95 -1.95 8.89 -15.74
N TYR A 96 -1.10 8.64 -14.75
CA TYR A 96 -1.50 8.35 -13.38
C TYR A 96 -0.85 9.36 -12.45
N ILE A 97 -1.63 9.93 -11.53
CA ILE A 97 -1.13 10.70 -10.40
C ILE A 97 -1.13 9.78 -9.19
N ILE A 98 0.01 9.65 -8.51
CA ILE A 98 0.25 8.65 -7.47
C ILE A 98 0.67 9.34 -6.18
N GLY A 99 0.09 8.86 -5.08
CA GLY A 99 0.40 9.36 -3.75
C GLY A 99 -0.14 10.77 -3.48
N LEU A 100 0.22 11.29 -2.32
CA LEU A 100 -0.16 12.63 -1.87
C LEU A 100 0.83 13.71 -2.33
N SER A 101 1.93 13.31 -2.97
CA SER A 101 3.01 14.23 -3.39
C SER A 101 2.97 14.59 -4.88
N ASN A 102 1.82 14.37 -5.54
CA ASN A 102 1.60 14.65 -6.95
C ASN A 102 2.64 13.99 -7.88
N GLU A 103 3.10 12.78 -7.56
CA GLU A 103 4.01 12.04 -8.44
C GLU A 103 3.26 11.59 -9.69
N VAL A 104 3.83 11.78 -10.88
CA VAL A 104 3.17 11.46 -12.16
C VAL A 104 3.84 10.28 -12.83
N TYR A 105 3.06 9.23 -13.13
CA TYR A 105 3.50 8.08 -13.92
C TYR A 105 2.83 8.06 -15.29
N ILE A 106 3.64 7.96 -16.34
CA ILE A 106 3.19 7.89 -17.73
C ILE A 106 3.83 6.65 -18.34
N LYS A 107 3.01 5.70 -18.79
CA LYS A 107 3.51 4.46 -19.40
C LYS A 107 4.01 4.69 -20.82
N ASP A 108 3.19 5.34 -21.65
CA ASP A 108 3.44 5.56 -23.07
C ASP A 108 3.37 7.06 -23.37
N TYR A 109 4.44 7.80 -23.04
CA TYR A 109 4.47 9.23 -23.27
C TYR A 109 4.36 9.50 -24.78
N PRO A 110 3.42 10.33 -25.26
CA PRO A 110 3.31 10.62 -26.68
C PRO A 110 4.58 11.34 -27.15
N SER A 111 5.43 10.63 -27.88
CA SER A 111 6.56 11.21 -28.60
C SER A 111 6.04 12.18 -29.66
N ARG A 112 6.71 13.34 -29.77
CA ARG A 112 6.33 14.46 -30.66
C ARG A 112 6.10 14.02 -32.10
#